data_AF-A0A932GB15-F1
#
_entry.id   AF-A0A932GB15-F1
#
_cell.length_a   1.000
_cell.length_b   1.000
_cell.length_c   1.000
_cell.angle_alpha   90.00
_cell.angle_beta   90.00
_cell.angle_gamma   90.00
#
_symmetry.space_group_name_H-M   'P 1'
#
loop_
_entity.id
_entity.type
_entity.pdbx_description
1 polymer ?
#
loop_
_entity_poly.entity_id
_entity_poly.type
_entity_poly.pdbx_seq_one_letter_code
_entity_poly.pdbx_strand_id
1 'polypeptide(L)' 'MGSAVEFVGRFEIGTANINEVPGYWLENFPFGVVKDSGLGIKEGVIEAIKSFSFVKTFSLPW' A
#
# COMPACT_ATOMS: atom_id res chain seq x y z
N MET A 1 22.66 7.98 -6.19
CA MET A 1 21.47 7.10 -6.30
C MET A 1 21.52 5.87 -5.40
N GLY A 2 22.69 5.35 -4.99
CA GLY A 2 22.76 4.16 -4.12
C GLY A 2 22.10 4.31 -2.74
N SER A 3 22.30 5.43 -2.04
CA SER A 3 21.84 5.60 -0.65
C SER A 3 20.32 5.62 -0.49
N ALA A 4 19.59 6.18 -1.46
CA ALA A 4 18.13 6.25 -1.40
C ALA A 4 17.47 4.88 -1.64
N VAL A 5 18.01 4.11 -2.58
CA VAL A 5 17.55 2.72 -2.85
C VAL A 5 17.89 1.82 -1.67
N GLU A 6 19.07 2.00 -1.07
CA GLU A 6 19.46 1.28 0.15
C GLU A 6 18.51 1.60 1.32
N PHE A 7 18.12 2.87 1.48
CA PHE A 7 17.15 3.29 2.50
C PHE A 7 15.79 2.61 2.30
N VAL A 8 15.24 2.64 1.09
CA VAL A 8 13.96 1.98 0.78
C VAL A 8 14.01 0.47 1.03
N GLY A 9 15.15 -0.17 0.76
CA GLY A 9 15.31 -1.62 0.93
C GLY A 9 15.58 -2.08 2.36
N ARG A 10 16.14 -1.23 3.23
CA ARG A 10 16.54 -1.61 4.60
C ARG A 10 15.45 -1.40 5.66
N PHE A 11 14.50 -0.49 5.42
CA PHE A 11 13.48 -0.15 6.42
C PHE A 11 12.17 -0.90 6.17
N GLU A 12 11.70 -1.61 7.21
CA GLU A 12 10.39 -2.25 7.23
C GLU A 12 9.29 -1.23 7.57
N ILE A 13 8.98 -0.35 6.62
CA ILE A 13 7.95 0.67 6.71
C ILE A 13 6.95 0.54 5.55
N GLY A 14 5.73 1.05 5.73
CA GLY A 14 4.69 0.96 4.70
C GLY A 14 4.93 1.85 3.49
N THR A 15 5.46 3.05 3.71
CA THR A 15 5.72 4.05 2.67
C THR A 15 7.03 4.78 2.97
N ALA A 16 7.91 4.90 1.97
CA ALA A 16 9.17 5.62 2.06
C ALA A 16 9.16 6.81 1.08
N ASN A 17 9.02 8.02 1.61
CA ASN A 17 9.03 9.25 0.82
C ASN A 17 10.43 9.87 0.83
N ILE A 18 11.02 10.09 -0.35
CA ILE A 18 12.33 10.71 -0.50
C ILE A 18 12.14 12.20 -0.77
N ASN A 19 12.79 13.06 0.01
CA ASN A 19 12.69 14.53 -0.05
C ASN A 19 11.30 15.11 0.25
N GLU A 20 10.37 14.29 0.74
CA GLU A 20 9.01 14.70 1.09
C GLU A 20 8.69 14.30 2.53
N VAL A 21 7.65 14.91 3.09
CA VAL A 21 7.19 14.56 4.44
C VAL A 21 6.64 13.13 4.48
N PRO A 22 6.75 12.41 5.61
CA PRO A 22 6.20 11.06 5.74
C PRO A 22 4.67 11.01 5.58
N GLY A 23 4.00 12.15 5.72
CA GLY A 23 2.57 12.30 5.48
C GLY A 23 2.19 12.81 4.08
N TYR A 24 3.13 12.85 3.13
CA TYR A 24 2.81 13.20 1.75
C TYR A 24 2.24 11.99 1.04
N TRP A 25 1.05 12.13 0.48
CA TRP A 25 0.40 11.07 -0.27
C TRP A 25 -0.68 11.57 -1.22
N LEU A 26 -1.08 10.69 -2.13
CA LEU A 26 -2.21 10.86 -3.05
C LEU A 26 -3.37 9.95 -2.61
N GLU A 27 -4.61 10.36 -2.81
CA GLU A 27 -5.81 9.61 -2.34
C GLU A 27 -5.92 8.19 -2.92
N ASN A 28 -5.37 7.97 -4.11
CA ASN A 28 -5.35 6.68 -4.79
C ASN A 28 -4.12 5.82 -4.45
N PHE A 29 -3.17 6.35 -3.68
CA PHE A 29 -1.97 5.62 -3.31
C PHE A 29 -2.31 4.53 -2.27
N PRO A 30 -1.74 3.32 -2.40
CA PRO A 30 -1.89 2.28 -1.38
C PRO A 30 -1.30 2.74 -0.05
N PHE A 31 -2.16 3.02 0.92
CA PHE A 31 -1.75 3.19 2.31
C PHE A 31 -1.61 1.83 2.96
N GLY A 32 -0.72 1.68 3.91
CA GLY A 32 -0.60 0.43 4.64
C GLY A 32 0.47 0.55 5.69
N VAL A 33 0.30 -0.16 6.79
CA VAL A 33 1.23 -0.09 7.91
C VAL A 33 1.65 -1.48 8.35
N VAL A 34 2.89 -1.57 8.83
CA VAL A 34 3.58 -2.80 9.19
C VAL A 34 3.93 -2.74 10.69
N LYS A 35 4.11 -3.89 11.34
CA LYS A 35 4.42 -4.02 12.78
C LYS A 35 3.27 -3.52 13.65
N ASP A 36 3.55 -2.95 14.83
CA ASP A 36 2.56 -2.43 15.77
C ASP A 36 1.69 -1.30 15.21
N SER A 37 2.05 -0.76 14.05
CA SER A 37 1.28 0.29 13.40
C SER A 37 0.05 -0.21 12.64
N GLY A 38 -0.12 -1.52 12.41
CA GLY A 38 -1.32 -2.03 11.74
C GLY A 38 -1.30 -3.51 11.39
N LEU A 39 -2.45 -4.01 10.92
CA LEU A 39 -2.68 -5.43 10.59
C LEU A 39 -2.12 -5.85 9.20
N GLY A 40 -1.38 -4.97 8.51
CA GLY A 40 -0.86 -5.24 7.16
C GLY A 40 -1.90 -5.15 6.03
N ILE A 41 -3.12 -4.69 6.33
CA ILE A 41 -4.15 -4.39 5.33
C ILE A 41 -3.85 -3.02 4.73
N LYS A 42 -3.94 -2.93 3.39
CA LYS A 42 -3.76 -1.67 2.70
C LYS A 42 -5.08 -0.90 2.58
N GLU A 43 -4.99 0.41 2.69
CA GLU A 43 -6.07 1.39 2.57
C GLU A 43 -5.81 2.33 1.37
N GLY A 44 -6.67 3.33 1.18
CA GLY A 44 -6.69 4.19 0.00
C GLY A 44 -7.87 3.86 -0.90
N VAL A 45 -8.24 4.76 -1.81
CA VAL A 45 -9.52 4.64 -2.57
C VAL A 45 -9.64 3.30 -3.28
N ILE A 46 -8.56 2.84 -3.94
CA ILE A 46 -8.56 1.59 -4.72
C ILE A 46 -8.59 0.36 -3.79
N GLU A 47 -7.78 0.37 -2.74
CA GLU A 47 -7.67 -0.76 -1.81
C GLU A 47 -8.91 -0.88 -0.91
N ALA A 48 -9.56 0.23 -0.58
CA ALA A 48 -10.83 0.25 0.13
C ALA A 48 -11.95 -0.36 -0.71
N ILE A 49 -12.04 -0.03 -2.02
CA ILE A 49 -13.02 -0.65 -2.92
C ILE A 49 -12.82 -2.16 -2.97
N LYS A 50 -11.57 -2.65 -3.06
CA LYS A 50 -11.27 -4.09 -3.03
C LYS A 50 -11.62 -4.73 -1.69
N SER A 51 -11.40 -4.03 -0.59
CA SER A 51 -11.67 -4.55 0.76
C SER A 51 -13.17 -4.57 1.11
N PHE A 52 -13.95 -3.67 0.53
CA PHE A 52 -15.41 -3.56 0.76
C PHE A 52 -16.27 -4.23 -0.32
N SER A 53 -15.67 -4.86 -1.32
CA SER A 53 -16.38 -5.62 -2.34
C SER A 53 -15.98 -7.09 -2.35
N PHE A 54 -16.89 -7.95 -2.80
CA PHE A 54 -16.64 -9.38 -2.94
C PHE A 54 -16.58 -9.75 -4.41
N VAL A 55 -15.55 -10.49 -4.81
CA VAL A 55 -15.40 -11.00 -6.18
C VAL A 55 -16.33 -12.20 -6.37
N LYS A 56 -17.33 -12.05 -7.24
CA LYS A 56 -18.23 -13.15 -7.60
C LYS A 56 -17.76 -13.80 -8.89
N THR A 57 -17.20 -15.00 -8.78
CA THR A 57 -16.77 -15.80 -9.95
C THR A 57 -17.93 -16.61 -10.49
N PHE A 58 -18.17 -16.54 -11.80
CA PHE A 58 -19.08 -17.43 -12.51
C PHE A 58 -18.37 -18.01 -13.72
N SER A 59 -18.65 -19.27 -14.04
CA SER A 59 -18.17 -19.95 -15.23
C SER A 59 -19.35 -20.22 -16.16
N LEU A 60 -19.10 -20.12 -17.46
CA LEU A 60 -20.05 -20.44 -18.52
C LEU A 60 -19.45 -21.58 -19.36
N PRO A 61 -20.28 -22.48 -19.91
CA PRO A 61 -19.80 -23.46 -20.87
C PRO A 61 -19.21 -22.72 -22.08
N TRP A 62 -18.01 -23.13 -22.49
CA TRP A 62 -17.27 -22.55 -23.61
C TRP A 62 -17.78 -23.07 -24.94
#